data_AF-A0A329P0K0-F1
#
_entry.id   AF-A0A329P0K0-F1
#
_cell.length_a   1.000
_cell.length_b   1.000
_cell.length_c   1.000
_cell.angle_alpha   90.00
_cell.angle_beta   90.00
_cell.angle_gamma   90.00
#
_symmetry.space_group_name_H-M   'P 1'
#
loop_
_entity.id
_entity.type
_entity.pdbx_description
1 polymer ?
#
loop_
_entity_poly.entity_id
_entity_poly.type
_entity_poly.pdbx_seq_one_letter_code
_entity_poly.pdbx_strand_id
1 'polypeptide(L)' 'MEDINKSTSWEIDGELWLHCPVCGKNVRDYDICDHCHWQNTGETNIDGGPNKMTLAEAKEAYAKGLKIE' A
#
# COMPACT_ATOMS: atom_id res chain seq x y z
N MET A 1 24.67 6.76 -2.37
CA MET A 1 23.37 7.41 -2.09
C MET A 1 22.34 6.56 -2.79
N GLU A 2 21.99 5.44 -2.16
CA GLU A 2 21.05 4.46 -2.69
C GLU A 2 20.13 4.09 -1.53
N ASP A 3 19.09 4.88 -1.32
CA ASP A 3 17.96 4.51 -0.47
C ASP A 3 16.71 5.21 -1.01
N ILE A 4 16.44 5.02 -2.30
CA ILE A 4 15.11 5.30 -2.84
C ILE A 4 14.26 4.08 -2.51
N ASN A 5 13.82 4.00 -1.26
CA ASN A 5 12.64 3.28 -0.75
C ASN A 5 12.07 2.20 -1.70
N LYS A 6 12.85 1.18 -2.04
CA LYS A 6 12.49 0.20 -3.07
C LYS A 6 11.58 -0.83 -2.42
N SER A 7 10.27 -0.60 -2.50
CA SER A 7 9.26 -1.62 -2.22
C SER A 7 9.67 -2.90 -2.94
N THR A 8 10.08 -3.93 -2.19
CA THR A 8 10.49 -5.20 -2.79
C THR A 8 9.23 -5.93 -3.21
N SER A 9 9.00 -6.04 -4.51
CA SER A 9 7.91 -6.83 -5.08
C SER A 9 8.38 -8.26 -5.39
N TRP A 10 7.44 -9.21 -5.49
CA TRP A 10 7.71 -10.61 -5.83
C TRP A 10 6.53 -11.23 -6.60
N GLU A 11 6.77 -12.30 -7.35
CA GLU A 11 5.75 -12.96 -8.17
C GLU A 11 5.17 -14.21 -7.49
N ILE A 12 3.85 -14.40 -7.56
CA ILE A 12 3.15 -15.64 -7.17
C ILE A 12 2.16 -15.97 -8.29
N ASP A 13 2.30 -17.14 -8.92
CA ASP A 13 1.44 -17.62 -9.99
C ASP A 13 1.25 -16.62 -11.16
N GLY A 14 2.30 -15.85 -11.50
CA GLY A 14 2.28 -14.84 -12.56
C GLY A 14 1.73 -13.48 -12.13
N GLU A 15 1.30 -13.32 -10.88
CA GLU A 15 0.82 -12.05 -10.33
C GLU A 15 1.92 -11.37 -9.50
N LEU A 16 2.06 -10.05 -9.61
CA LEU A 16 2.99 -9.27 -8.81
C LEU A 16 2.39 -8.95 -7.45
N TRP A 17 3.18 -9.11 -6.40
CA TRP A 17 2.82 -8.83 -5.02
C TRP A 17 3.81 -7.87 -4.38
N LEU A 18 3.32 -7.09 -3.43
CA LEU A 18 4.14 -6.23 -2.58
C LEU A 18 3.57 -6.15 -1.17
N HIS A 19 4.33 -5.53 -0.27
CA HIS A 19 3.81 -5.15 1.04
C HIS A 19 2.94 -3.91 0.93
N CYS A 20 1.73 -3.98 1.48
CA CYS A 20 0.86 -2.83 1.64
C CYS A 20 1.61 -1.76 2.46
N PRO A 21 1.74 -0.53 1.94
CA PRO A 21 2.53 0.50 2.60
C PRO A 21 1.90 1.00 3.90
N VAL A 22 0.61 0.68 4.15
CA VAL A 22 -0.11 1.07 5.37
C VAL A 22 0.07 0.03 6.47
N CYS A 23 -0.26 -1.23 6.19
CA CYS A 23 -0.33 -2.28 7.22
C CYS A 23 0.74 -3.37 7.12
N GLY A 24 1.56 -3.36 6.06
CA GLY A 24 2.64 -4.32 5.83
C GLY A 24 2.19 -5.71 5.35
N LYS A 25 0.88 -5.97 5.24
CA LYS A 25 0.37 -7.23 4.69
C LYS A 25 0.61 -7.34 3.19
N ASN A 26 0.72 -8.57 2.71
CA ASN A 26 0.87 -8.84 1.29
C ASN A 26 -0.40 -8.42 0.55
N VAL A 27 -0.22 -7.71 -0.56
CA VAL A 27 -1.29 -7.29 -1.46
C VAL A 27 -0.78 -7.42 -2.89
N ARG A 28 -1.68 -7.73 -3.82
CA ARG A 28 -1.35 -7.72 -5.24
C ARG A 28 -1.03 -6.30 -5.69
N ASP A 29 -0.20 -6.19 -6.71
CA ASP A 29 0.06 -4.91 -7.33
C ASP A 29 -1.20 -4.35 -7.98
N TYR A 30 -1.39 -3.03 -7.88
CA TYR A 30 -2.62 -2.34 -8.32
C TYR A 30 -3.94 -2.92 -7.76
N ASP A 31 -3.93 -3.48 -6.54
CA ASP A 31 -5.10 -4.07 -5.87
C ASP A 31 -5.44 -3.37 -4.53
N ILE A 32 -6.60 -3.71 -3.96
CA ILE A 32 -7.06 -3.22 -2.66
C ILE A 32 -6.56 -4.17 -1.57
N CYS A 33 -5.94 -3.63 -0.52
CA CYS A 33 -5.51 -4.46 0.61
C CYS A 33 -6.72 -4.93 1.43
N ASP A 34 -7.05 -6.22 1.40
CA ASP A 34 -8.18 -6.80 2.17
C ASP A 34 -8.09 -6.59 3.69
N HIS A 35 -6.92 -6.23 4.22
CA HIS A 35 -6.72 -6.00 5.65
C HIS A 35 -7.05 -4.57 6.10
N CYS A 36 -6.59 -3.57 5.35
CA CYS A 36 -6.72 -2.15 5.73
C CYS A 36 -7.53 -1.32 4.73
N HIS A 37 -7.90 -1.90 3.59
CA HIS A 37 -8.66 -1.29 2.49
C HIS A 37 -7.94 -0.15 1.75
N TRP A 38 -6.65 0.04 1.99
CA TRP A 38 -5.84 0.94 1.17
C TRP A 38 -5.72 0.42 -0.26
N GLN A 39 -5.96 1.29 -1.25
CA GLN A 39 -5.80 0.96 -2.66
C GLN A 39 -4.34 1.20 -3.06
N ASN A 40 -3.65 0.12 -3.42
CA ASN A 40 -2.26 0.18 -3.85
C ASN A 40 -2.17 0.77 -5.27
N THR A 41 -1.13 1.54 -5.56
CA THR A 41 -0.95 2.21 -6.86
C THR A 41 0.36 1.81 -7.56
N GLY A 42 0.97 0.70 -7.17
CA GLY A 42 2.26 0.29 -7.68
C GLY A 42 3.33 0.19 -6.60
N GLU A 43 4.53 -0.27 -6.98
CA GLU A 43 5.73 -0.23 -6.14
C GLU A 43 6.03 1.17 -5.58
N THR A 44 5.78 2.22 -6.35
CA THR A 44 6.10 3.61 -5.97
C THR A 44 5.03 4.27 -5.11
N ASN A 45 3.87 3.62 -4.88
CA ASN A 45 2.72 4.12 -4.10
C ASN A 45 2.53 5.65 -4.11
N ILE A 46 1.76 6.16 -5.08
CA ILE A 46 1.44 7.58 -5.20
C ILE A 46 0.27 8.00 -4.30
N ASP A 47 0.43 9.13 -3.61
CA ASP A 47 -0.64 9.80 -2.87
C ASP A 47 -1.66 10.44 -3.83
N GLY A 48 -2.95 10.35 -3.48
CA GLY A 48 -4.01 11.06 -4.20
C GLY A 48 -4.52 10.40 -5.48
N GLY A 49 -4.28 9.10 -5.69
CA GLY A 49 -5.00 8.29 -6.68
C GLY A 49 -6.49 8.11 -6.29
N PRO A 50 -7.05 6.89 -6.32
CA PRO A 50 -8.43 6.66 -5.90
C PRO A 50 -8.67 6.79 -4.37
N ASN A 51 -7.61 6.87 -3.56
CA ASN A 51 -7.70 7.07 -2.11
C ASN A 51 -8.09 8.54 -1.80
N LYS A 52 -8.95 8.75 -0.80
CA LYS A 52 -9.39 10.11 -0.39
C LYS A 52 -8.46 10.76 0.63
N MET A 53 -7.48 10.01 1.13
CA MET A 53 -6.47 10.49 2.07
C MET A 53 -5.05 10.19 1.56
N THR A 54 -4.08 10.90 2.11
CA THR A 54 -2.65 10.65 1.89
C THR A 54 -2.23 9.33 2.55
N LEU A 55 -1.11 8.75 2.09
CA LEU A 55 -0.53 7.57 2.72
C LEU A 55 -0.15 7.82 4.19
N ALA A 56 0.26 9.05 4.51
CA ALA A 56 0.56 9.45 5.89
C ALA A 56 -0.71 9.39 6.77
N GLU A 57 -1.82 9.97 6.30
CA GLU A 57 -3.11 9.93 7.00
C GLU A 57 -3.64 8.50 7.12
N ALA A 58 -3.48 7.67 6.08
CA ALA A 58 -3.89 6.27 6.13
C ALA A 58 -3.10 5.45 7.17
N LYS A 59 -1.78 5.67 7.27
CA LYS A 59 -0.94 5.08 8.31
C LYS A 59 -1.37 5.52 9.71
N GLU A 60 -1.68 6.80 9.88
CA GLU A 60 -2.17 7.33 11.16
C GLU A 60 -3.55 6.76 11.53
N ALA A 61 -4.47 6.69 10.56
CA ALA A 61 -5.80 6.10 10.74
C ALA A 61 -5.68 4.62 11.14
N TYR A 62 -4.84 3.85 10.44
CA TYR A 62 -4.59 2.44 10.76
C TYR A 62 -4.04 2.25 12.18
N ALA A 63 -3.04 3.06 12.57
CA ALA A 63 -2.45 3.01 13.92
C ALA A 63 -3.47 3.34 15.03
N LYS A 64 -4.47 4.17 14.72
CA LYS A 64 -5.57 4.53 15.64
C LYS A 64 -6.78 3.60 15.56
N GLY A 65 -6.78 2.60 14.68
CA GLY A 65 -7.95 1.74 14.43
C GLY A 65 -9.13 2.48 13.78
N LEU A 66 -8.85 3.59 13.09
CA LEU A 66 -9.84 4.37 12.35
C LEU A 66 -10.01 3.82 10.93
N LYS A 67 -11.11 4.20 10.29
CA LYS A 67 -11.41 3.83 8.91
C LYS A 67 -10.46 4.53 7.92
N ILE A 68 -10.02 3.79 6.91
CA ILE A 68 -9.28 4.29 5.74
C ILE A 68 -10.28 4.54 4.59
N GLU A 69 -10.11 5.65 3.86
CA GLU A 69 -11.03 6.18 2.82
C GLU A 69 -10.33 6.54 1.52
#